data_AF-A0A0T6ACN3-F1
#
_entry.id   AF-A0A0T6ACN3-F1
#
_cell.length_a   1.000
_cell.length_b   1.000
_cell.length_c   1.000
_cell.angle_alpha   90.00
_cell.angle_beta   90.00
_cell.angle_gamma   90.00
#
_symmetry.space_group_name_H-M   'P 1'
#
loop_
_entity.id
_entity.type
_entity.pdbx_description
1 polymer ?
#
loop_
_entity_poly.entity_id
_entity_poly.type
_entity_poly.pdbx_seq_one_letter_code
_entity_poly.pdbx_strand_id
1 'polypeptide(L)' 'MKFGVFLPVSGRAAGPVLMEAARGAEALGYDSVWAADRIIIPWEIKTVYPYS' A
#
# COMPACT_ATOMS: atom_id res chain seq x y z
N MET A 1 9.45 -17.47 -12.53
CA MET A 1 9.60 -16.56 -11.38
C MET A 1 8.24 -15.95 -11.11
N LYS A 2 7.82 -15.77 -9.85
CA LYS A 2 6.56 -15.08 -9.54
C LYS A 2 6.83 -13.71 -8.93
N PHE A 3 6.14 -12.68 -9.39
CA PHE A 3 6.30 -11.31 -8.92
C PHE A 3 4.99 -10.78 -8.31
N GLY A 4 5.12 -10.11 -7.17
CA GLY A 4 4.02 -9.42 -6.52
C GLY A 4 4.24 -7.93 -6.47
N VAL A 5 3.15 -7.17 -6.38
CA VAL A 5 3.19 -5.71 -6.15
C VAL A 5 2.36 -5.33 -4.93
N PHE A 6 2.88 -4.40 -4.14
CA PHE A 6 2.23 -3.88 -2.95
C PHE A 6 1.55 -2.54 -3.27
N LEU A 7 0.25 -2.46 -3.01
CA LEU A 7 -0.53 -1.25 -3.27
C LEU A 7 -0.24 -0.17 -2.20
N PRO A 8 -0.39 1.12 -2.56
CA PRO A 8 -0.28 2.20 -1.58
C PRO A 8 -1.28 2.06 -0.43
N VAL A 9 -0.81 2.27 0.80
CA VAL A 9 -1.61 2.11 2.04
C VAL A 9 -1.83 3.42 2.79
N SER A 10 -1.35 4.55 2.24
CA SER A 10 -1.53 5.87 2.83
C SER A 10 -1.57 6.97 1.77
N GLY A 11 -2.08 8.13 2.17
CA GLY A 11 -2.18 9.30 1.31
C GLY A 11 -3.24 9.17 0.21
N ARG A 12 -3.20 10.08 -0.77
CA ARG A 12 -4.20 10.15 -1.85
C ARG A 12 -4.29 8.91 -2.73
N ALA A 13 -3.22 8.11 -2.78
CA ALA A 13 -3.15 6.90 -3.58
C ALA A 13 -3.81 5.68 -2.90
N ALA A 14 -4.07 5.73 -1.59
CA ALA A 14 -4.78 4.70 -0.85
C ALA A 14 -6.30 4.97 -0.84
N GLY A 15 -6.85 5.11 -2.04
CA GLY A 15 -8.24 5.53 -2.25
C GLY A 15 -8.87 4.84 -3.46
N PRO A 16 -9.85 5.48 -4.14
CA PRO A 16 -10.59 4.87 -5.24
C PRO A 16 -9.71 4.33 -6.39
N VAL A 17 -8.53 4.93 -6.58
CA VAL A 17 -7.55 4.54 -7.62
C VAL A 17 -6.91 3.17 -7.38
N LEU A 18 -7.03 2.58 -6.18
CA LEU A 18 -6.46 1.27 -5.85
C LEU A 18 -6.98 0.16 -6.77
N MET A 19 -8.25 0.24 -7.17
CA MET A 19 -8.84 -0.75 -8.07
C MET A 19 -8.23 -0.65 -9.48
N GLU A 20 -8.00 0.56 -9.99
CA GLU A 20 -7.32 0.78 -11.27
C GLU A 20 -5.87 0.30 -11.22
N ALA A 21 -5.17 0.57 -10.12
CA ALA A 21 -3.80 0.08 -9.90
C ALA A 21 -3.73 -1.45 -9.86
N ALA A 22 -4.66 -2.11 -9.17
CA ALA A 22 -4.73 -3.57 -9.10
C ALA A 22 -4.98 -4.20 -10.49
N ARG A 23 -5.93 -3.64 -11.27
CA ARG A 23 -6.19 -4.08 -12.66
C ARG A 23 -5.00 -3.82 -13.57
N GLY A 24 -4.30 -2.69 -13.38
CA GLY A 24 -3.06 -2.39 -14.09
C GLY A 24 -1.97 -3.42 -13.79
N ALA A 25 -1.84 -3.83 -12.52
CA ALA A 25 -0.89 -4.87 -12.14
C ALA A 25 -1.21 -6.23 -12.79
N GLU A 26 -2.48 -6.61 -12.86
CA GLU A 26 -2.92 -7.81 -13.57
C GLU A 26 -2.56 -7.74 -15.06
N ALA A 27 -2.84 -6.62 -15.73
CA ALA A 27 -2.51 -6.40 -17.14
C ALA A 27 -1.00 -6.42 -17.42
N LEU A 28 -0.18 -6.02 -16.44
CA LEU A 28 1.29 -6.05 -16.51
C LEU A 28 1.87 -7.45 -16.22
N GLY A 29 1.04 -8.42 -15.85
CA GLY A 29 1.46 -9.81 -15.62
C GLY A 29 2.01 -10.08 -14.21
N TYR A 30 1.68 -9.25 -13.22
CA TYR A 30 1.99 -9.58 -11.82
C TYR A 30 1.16 -10.77 -11.36
N ASP A 31 1.80 -11.71 -10.66
CA ASP A 31 1.17 -12.92 -10.13
C ASP A 31 0.32 -12.66 -8.88
N SER A 32 0.59 -11.57 -8.17
CA SER A 32 -0.13 -11.23 -6.94
C SER A 32 -0.15 -9.73 -6.66
N VAL A 33 -1.27 -9.28 -6.09
CA VAL A 33 -1.45 -7.90 -5.60
C VAL A 33 -1.68 -7.97 -4.10
N TRP A 34 -0.93 -7.18 -3.35
CA TRP A 34 -1.00 -7.11 -1.90
C TRP A 34 -1.56 -5.76 -1.47
N ALA A 35 -2.63 -5.79 -0.69
CA ALA A 35 -3.21 -4.60 -0.09
C ALA A 35 -3.11 -4.72 1.43
N ALA A 36 -2.83 -3.62 2.11
CA ALA A 36 -2.94 -3.54 3.56
C ALA A 36 -3.71 -2.28 3.94
N ASP A 37 -4.40 -2.37 5.07
CA ASP A 37 -5.15 -1.27 5.63
C ASP A 37 -4.43 -0.70 6.84
N ARG A 38 -4.42 0.63 6.96
CA ARG A 38 -3.93 1.34 8.15
C ARG A 38 -5.11 1.97 8.86
N ILE A 39 -5.70 1.19 9.76
CA ILE A 39 -6.87 1.58 10.54
C ILE A 39 -6.53 2.67 11.57
N ILE A 40 -5.30 2.66 12.10
CA ILE A 40 -4.85 3.62 13.10
C ILE A 40 -3.59 4.31 12.60
N ILE A 41 -3.65 5.63 12.48
CA ILE A 41 -2.49 6.49 12.25
C ILE A 41 -2.38 7.43 13.46
N PRO A 42 -1.29 7.38 14.23
CA PRO A 42 -1.09 8.30 15.33
C PRO A 42 -0.97 9.73 14.79
N TRP A 43 -1.74 10.67 15.36
CA TRP A 43 -1.65 12.10 15.03
C TRP A 43 -0.38 12.74 15.62
N GLU A 44 0.24 12.10 16.61
CA GLU A 44 1.52 12.48 17.20
C GLU A 44 2.29 11.21 17.57
N ILE A 45 3.58 11.15 17.21
CA ILE A 45 4.47 10.05 17.58
C ILE A 45 5.36 10.52 18.74
N LYS A 46 5.03 10.10 19.96
CA LYS A 46 5.89 10.27 21.15
C LYS A 46 6.55 8.93 21.47
N THR A 47 7.85 8.84 21.23
CA THR A 47 8.60 7.58 21.36
C THR A 47 10.01 7.86 21.90
N VAL A 48 10.48 6.99 22.80
CA VAL A 48 11.86 7.02 23.31
C VAL A 48 12.86 6.42 22.33
N TYR A 49 12.37 5.73 21.30
CA TYR A 49 13.19 5.21 20.21
C TYR A 49 13.36 6.30 19.13
N PRO A 50 14.60 6.59 18.71
CA PRO A 50 14.83 7.50 17.59
C PRO A 50 14.26 6.87 16.31
N TYR A 51 13.18 7.44 15.78
CA TYR A 51 12.78 7.18 14.40
C TYR A 51 13.66 8.06 13.50
N SER A 52 14.43 7.41 12.63
CA SER A 52 15.19 8.04 11.54
C SER A 52 14.31 8.32 10.35
#